data_AF-Q7N1K7-F1
#
_entry.id   AF-Q7N1K7-F1
#
_cell.length_a   1.000
_cell.length_b   1.000
_cell.length_c   1.000
_cell.angle_alpha   90.00
_cell.angle_beta   90.00
_cell.angle_gamma   90.00
#
_symmetry.space_group_name_H-M   'P 1'
#
loop_
_entity.id
_entity.type
_entity.pdbx_description
1 polymer ?
#
loop_
_entity_poly.entity_id
_entity_poly.type
_entity_poly.pdbx_seq_one_letter_code
_entity_poly.pdbx_strand_id
1 'polypeptide(L)'
;MLIARVVDHIYHIDRVAFGMLLSRYVYCVSDRAIAKHYHATVQPRIMIRRNGMLRKRKPSMSTCRREVEEILRATEYLIYQPLQDAFIRREQERKSRLLSRTC
;
A
#
# COMPACT_ATOMS: atom_id res chain seq x y z
N MET A 1 2.48 9.80 -16.60
CA MET A 1 3.22 9.75 -15.32
C MET A 1 3.59 8.30 -15.02
N LEU A 2 4.88 7.95 -14.95
CA LEU A 2 5.35 6.55 -14.80
C LEU A 2 4.94 5.94 -13.46
N ILE A 3 5.19 6.66 -12.36
CA ILE A 3 4.86 6.22 -11.00
C ILE A 3 3.36 5.96 -10.85
N ALA A 4 2.53 6.90 -11.33
CA ALA A 4 1.08 6.76 -11.26
C ALA A 4 0.57 5.47 -11.93
N ARG A 5 1.11 5.10 -13.10
CA ARG A 5 0.74 3.85 -13.80
C ARG A 5 1.10 2.60 -12.98
N VAL A 6 2.25 2.61 -12.32
CA VAL A 6 2.69 1.48 -11.49
C VAL A 6 1.80 1.37 -10.23
N VAL A 7 1.52 2.49 -9.58
CA VAL A 7 0.70 2.53 -8.36
C VAL A 7 -0.77 2.19 -8.65
N ASP A 8 -1.26 2.47 -9.86
CA ASP A 8 -2.63 2.12 -10.30
C ASP A 8 -2.88 0.60 -10.27
N HIS A 9 -1.84 -0.22 -10.40
CA HIS A 9 -1.98 -1.67 -10.22
C HIS A 9 -2.48 -2.04 -8.81
N ILE A 10 -2.08 -1.29 -7.77
CA ILE A 10 -2.57 -1.53 -6.41
C ILE A 10 -4.06 -1.19 -6.30
N TYR A 11 -4.53 -0.12 -6.96
CA TYR A 11 -5.94 0.26 -6.95
C TYR A 11 -6.86 -0.86 -7.44
N HIS A 12 -6.42 -1.63 -8.44
CA HIS A 12 -7.17 -2.75 -8.99
C HIS A 12 -7.14 -4.00 -8.12
N ILE A 13 -6.12 -4.17 -7.27
CA ILE A 13 -5.97 -5.32 -6.37
C ILE A 13 -6.68 -5.05 -5.04
N ASP A 14 -6.34 -3.95 -4.38
CA ASP A 14 -6.85 -3.60 -3.06
C ASP A 14 -7.05 -2.07 -2.94
N ARG A 15 -8.32 -1.67 -2.99
CA ARG A 15 -8.73 -0.27 -2.84
C ARG A 15 -8.49 0.29 -1.45
N VAL A 16 -8.52 -0.55 -0.41
CA VAL A 16 -8.29 -0.12 0.97
C VAL A 16 -6.81 0.19 1.15
N ALA A 17 -5.94 -0.72 0.72
CA ALA A 17 -4.49 -0.50 0.74
C ALA A 17 -4.09 0.72 -0.08
N PHE A 18 -4.65 0.88 -1.28
CA PHE A 18 -4.45 2.07 -2.11
C PHE A 18 -4.86 3.36 -1.39
N GLY A 19 -6.02 3.37 -0.73
CA GLY A 19 -6.49 4.52 0.05
C GLY A 19 -5.56 4.86 1.23
N MET A 20 -5.02 3.85 1.91
CA MET A 20 -4.01 4.05 2.97
C MET A 20 -2.71 4.62 2.41
N LEU A 21 -2.24 4.13 1.26
CA LEU A 21 -1.05 4.62 0.58
C LEU A 21 -1.20 6.10 0.18
N LEU A 22 -2.34 6.47 -0.40
CA LEU A 22 -2.64 7.88 -0.71
C LEU A 22 -2.70 8.74 0.55
N SER A 23 -3.33 8.24 1.61
CA SER A 23 -3.39 8.95 2.89
C SER A 23 -1.99 9.26 3.43
N ARG A 24 -1.06 8.29 3.32
CA ARG A 24 0.32 8.44 3.80
C ARG A 24 1.16 9.37 2.93
N TYR A 25 1.16 9.16 1.61
CA TYR A 25 2.12 9.80 0.72
C TYR A 25 1.59 11.04 -0.01
N VAL A 26 0.28 11.14 -0.23
CA VAL A 26 -0.32 12.30 -0.92
C VAL A 26 -0.86 13.30 0.10
N TYR A 27 -1.60 12.80 1.09
CA TYR A 27 -2.20 13.67 2.13
C TYR A 27 -1.31 13.84 3.37
N CYS A 28 -0.14 13.19 3.40
CA CYS A 28 0.85 13.28 4.49
C CYS A 28 0.25 13.00 5.88
N VAL A 29 -0.75 12.13 5.94
CA VAL A 29 -1.42 11.75 7.18
C VAL A 29 -0.55 10.73 7.91
N SER A 30 -0.31 10.96 9.21
CA SER A 30 0.45 10.01 10.02
C SER A 30 -0.22 8.63 10.09
N ASP A 31 0.58 7.57 10.14
CA ASP A 31 0.11 6.18 10.27
C ASP A 31 -0.82 6.01 11.49
N ARG A 32 -0.61 6.78 12.56
CA ARG A 32 -1.46 6.79 13.74
C ARG A 32 -2.86 7.36 13.46
N ALA A 33 -2.96 8.40 12.64
CA ALA A 33 -4.24 8.98 12.22
C ALA A 33 -4.96 8.06 11.22
N ILE A 34 -4.23 7.44 10.30
CA ILE A 34 -4.77 6.40 9.40
C ILE A 34 -5.35 5.24 10.22
N ALA A 35 -4.60 4.74 11.21
CA ALA A 35 -5.06 3.68 12.11
C ALA A 35 -6.26 4.09 12.98
N LYS A 36 -6.37 5.37 13.37
CA LYS A 36 -7.54 5.90 14.07
C LYS A 36 -8.78 5.87 13.18
N HIS A 37 -8.64 6.29 11.93
CA HIS A 37 -9.72 6.24 10.95
C HIS A 37 -10.12 4.79 10.62
N TYR A 38 -9.13 3.92 10.36
CA TYR A 38 -9.35 2.50 10.10
C TYR A 38 -10.04 1.80 11.28
N HIS A 39 -9.62 2.07 12.53
CA HIS A 39 -10.33 1.57 13.69
C HIS A 39 -11.75 2.15 13.80
N ALA A 40 -12.01 3.39 13.39
CA ALA A 40 -13.37 3.94 13.43
C ALA A 40 -14.31 3.16 12.49
N THR A 41 -13.84 2.82 11.29
CA THR A 41 -14.66 2.23 10.20
C THR A 41 -14.69 0.70 10.19
N VAL A 42 -13.69 0.02 10.77
CA VAL A 42 -13.59 -1.45 10.72
C VAL A 42 -14.76 -2.14 11.43
N GLN A 43 -15.31 -3.15 10.76
CA GLN A 43 -16.42 -3.95 11.26
C GLN A 43 -15.96 -4.95 12.33
N PRO A 44 -16.80 -5.27 13.33
CA PRO A 44 -16.55 -6.36 14.25
C PRO A 44 -16.37 -7.70 13.54
N ARG A 45 -15.30 -8.43 13.89
CA ARG A 45 -14.96 -9.73 13.30
C ARG A 45 -14.79 -10.80 14.35
N ILE A 46 -14.80 -12.06 13.93
CA ILE A 46 -14.62 -13.21 14.82
C ILE A 46 -13.14 -13.28 15.21
N MET A 47 -12.87 -13.24 16.51
CA MET A 47 -11.51 -13.32 17.06
C MET A 47 -11.43 -14.44 18.09
N ILE A 48 -10.35 -15.23 18.03
CA ILE A 48 -10.03 -16.30 18.99
C ILE A 48 -9.50 -15.67 20.27
N ARG A 49 -10.02 -16.10 21.43
CA ARG A 49 -9.49 -15.72 22.74
C ARG A 49 -8.52 -16.78 23.28
N ARG A 50 -7.82 -16.42 24.36
CA ARG A 50 -6.89 -17.32 25.08
C ARG A 50 -7.55 -18.63 25.55
N ASN A 51 -8.85 -18.60 25.85
CA ASN A 51 -9.63 -19.78 26.24
C ASN A 51 -10.22 -20.56 25.05
N GLY A 52 -9.76 -20.29 23.83
CA GLY A 52 -10.24 -20.95 22.60
C GLY A 52 -11.61 -20.50 22.10
N MET A 53 -12.36 -19.70 22.87
CA MET A 53 -13.68 -19.26 22.45
C MET A 53 -13.61 -18.20 21.34
N LEU A 54 -14.42 -18.41 20.30
CA LEU A 54 -14.65 -17.44 19.23
C LEU A 54 -15.63 -16.37 19.70
N ARG A 55 -15.25 -15.10 19.62
CA ARG A 55 -16.15 -13.97 19.92
C ARG A 55 -16.10 -12.95 18.79
N LYS A 56 -17.28 -12.47 18.39
CA LYS A 56 -17.40 -11.32 17.48
C LYS A 56 -17.10 -10.04 18.25
N ARG A 57 -16.04 -9.32 17.88
CA ARG A 57 -15.64 -8.06 18.51
C ARG A 57 -14.98 -7.15 17.49
N LYS A 58 -15.08 -5.84 17.73
CA LYS A 58 -14.24 -4.85 17.08
C LYS A 58 -12.78 -5.03 17.51
N PRO A 59 -11.81 -5.00 16.57
CA PRO A 59 -10.39 -5.05 16.93
C PRO A 59 -10.00 -3.86 17.80
N SER A 60 -8.97 -4.04 18.63
CA SER A 60 -8.41 -2.94 19.41
C SER A 60 -7.66 -1.96 18.52
N MET A 61 -7.48 -0.73 19.02
CA MET A 61 -6.59 0.27 18.39
C MET A 61 -5.17 -0.27 18.14
N SER A 62 -4.62 -1.10 19.04
CA SER A 62 -3.29 -1.69 18.88
C SER A 62 -3.24 -2.69 17.72
N THR A 63 -4.30 -3.48 17.54
CA THR A 63 -4.41 -4.39 16.38
C THR A 63 -4.57 -3.60 15.09
N CYS A 64 -5.42 -2.58 15.06
CA CYS A 64 -5.58 -1.73 13.88
C CYS A 64 -4.27 -1.02 13.47
N ARG A 65 -3.45 -0.58 14.44
CA ARG A 65 -2.14 0.02 14.14
C ARG A 65 -1.19 -0.98 13.46
N ARG A 66 -1.09 -2.21 14.00
CA ARG A 66 -0.27 -3.27 13.40
C ARG A 66 -0.75 -3.62 12.00
N GLU A 67 -2.06 -3.73 11.80
CA GLU A 67 -2.63 -4.02 10.49
C GLU A 67 -2.33 -2.91 9.47
N VAL A 68 -2.49 -1.64 9.85
CA VAL A 68 -2.14 -0.53 8.95
C VAL A 68 -0.66 -0.55 8.58
N GLU A 69 0.22 -0.82 9.55
CA GLU A 69 1.66 -0.93 9.30
C GLU A 69 1.99 -2.11 8.36
N GLU A 70 1.39 -3.28 8.60
CA GLU A 70 1.56 -4.48 7.77
C GLU A 70 1.05 -4.24 6.34
N ILE A 71 -0.12 -3.62 6.18
CA ILE A 71 -0.70 -3.28 4.87
C ILE A 71 0.21 -2.30 4.11
N LEU A 72 0.68 -1.23 4.76
CA LEU A 72 1.56 -0.26 4.12
C LEU A 72 2.89 -0.88 3.70
N ARG A 73 3.53 -1.68 4.57
CA ARG A 73 4.77 -2.39 4.24
C ARG A 73 4.58 -3.38 3.09
N ALA A 74 3.49 -4.14 3.09
CA ALA A 74 3.18 -5.07 2.01
C ALA A 74 2.92 -4.33 0.69
N THR A 75 2.22 -3.20 0.74
CA THR A 75 1.95 -2.37 -0.44
C THR A 75 3.24 -1.79 -1.01
N GLU A 76 4.12 -1.28 -0.17
CA GLU A 76 5.44 -0.76 -0.56
C GLU A 76 6.31 -1.85 -1.18
N TYR A 77 6.31 -3.05 -0.60
CA TYR A 77 7.00 -4.21 -1.14
C TYR A 77 6.50 -4.58 -2.55
N LEU A 78 5.18 -4.61 -2.74
CA LEU A 78 4.57 -4.93 -4.04
C LEU A 78 4.87 -3.87 -5.12
N ILE A 79 5.01 -2.60 -4.74
CA ILE A 79 5.31 -1.50 -5.67
C ILE A 79 6.79 -1.46 -6.03
N TYR A 80 7.68 -1.86 -5.12
CA TYR A 80 9.12 -1.66 -5.26
C TYR A 80 9.68 -2.23 -6.57
N GLN A 81 9.48 -3.52 -6.84
CA GLN A 81 10.04 -4.18 -8.02
C GLN A 81 9.46 -3.63 -9.33
N PRO A 82 8.13 -3.53 -9.52
CA PRO A 82 7.56 -2.93 -10.72
C PRO A 82 8.04 -1.51 -10.99
N LEU A 83 8.24 -0.72 -9.93
CA LEU A 83 8.70 0.65 -10.05
C LEU A 83 10.17 0.71 -10.49
N GLN A 84 11.03 -0.14 -9.91
CA GLN A 84 12.42 -0.28 -10.31
C GLN A 84 12.53 -0.69 -11.78
N ASP A 85 11.78 -1.71 -12.20
CA ASP A 85 11.77 -2.18 -13.59
C ASP A 85 11.30 -1.10 -14.57
N ALA A 86 10.30 -0.30 -14.17
CA ALA A 86 9.81 0.79 -14.99
C ALA A 86 10.87 1.90 -15.16
N PHE A 87 11.62 2.23 -14.10
CA PHE A 87 12.72 3.20 -14.20
C PHE A 87 13.87 2.70 -15.07
N ILE A 88 14.26 1.42 -14.93
CA ILE A 88 15.32 0.81 -15.75
C ILE A 88 14.91 0.83 -17.23
N ARG A 89 13.68 0.40 -17.55
CA ARG A 89 13.16 0.41 -18.93
C ARG A 89 13.16 1.81 -19.54
N ARG A 90 12.70 2.82 -18.79
CA ARG A 90 12.71 4.22 -19.26
C ARG A 90 14.13 4.70 -19.59
N GLU A 91 15.11 4.34 -18.79
CA GLU A 91 16.51 4.73 -19.02
C GLU A 91 17.11 4.01 -20.22
N GLN A 92 16.80 2.72 -20.40
CA GLN A 92 17.21 1.96 -21.58
C GLN A 92 16.62 2.56 -22.87
N GLU A 93 15.32 2.86 -22.88
CA GLU A 93 14.67 3.53 -24.01
C GLU A 93 15.32 4.87 -24.35
N ARG A 94 15.70 5.65 -23.32
CA ARG A 94 16.43 6.91 -23.51
C ARG A 94 17.77 6.70 -24.21
N LYS A 95 18.55 5.71 -23.75
CA LYS A 95 19.86 5.36 -24.35
C LYS A 95 19.71 4.86 -25.78
N SER A 96 18.75 3.98 -26.05
CA SER A 96 18.48 3.47 -27.40
C SER A 96 18.11 4.60 -28.37
N ARG A 97 17.29 5.57 -27.93
CA ARG A 97 16.95 6.76 -28.74
C ARG A 97 18.12 7.70 -28.99
N LEU A 98 19.10 7.76 -28.09
CA LEU A 98 20.32 8.54 -28.29
C LEU A 98 21.20 7.88 -29.35
N LEU A 99 21.42 6.56 -29.22
CA LEU A 99 22.21 5.77 -30.16
C LEU A 99 21.62 5.81 -31.59
N SER A 100 20.29 5.73 -31.70
CA SER A 100 19.61 5.79 -33.01
C SER A 100 19.64 7.17 -33.68
N ARG A 101 20.08 8.22 -32.98
CA ARG A 101 20.23 9.59 -33.53
C ARG A 101 21.68 9.89 -33.93
N THR A 102 22.63 9.10 -33.46
CA THR A 102 24.07 9.25 -33.75
C THR A 102 24.56 8.35 -34.88
N CYS A 103 23.79 7.29 -35.23
CA CYS A 103 23.97 6.50 -36.45
C CYS A 103 23.09 7.06 -37.57
#